data_AF-A0A951JN70-F1
#
_entry.id   AF-A0A951JN70-F1
#
_cell.length_a   1.000
_cell.length_b   1.000
_cell.length_c   1.000
_cell.angle_alpha   90.00
_cell.angle_beta   90.00
_cell.angle_gamma   90.00
#
_symmetry.space_group_name_H-M   'P 1'
#
loop_
_entity.id
_entity.type
_entity.pdbx_description
1 polymer ?
#
loop_
_entity_poly.entity_id
_entity_poly.type
_entity_poly.pdbx_seq_one_letter_code
_entity_poly.pdbx_strand_id
1 'polypeptide(L)'
;MALSRSSSWKEHRLANRLACDGTEYSVDLVARKATGVEGWKMTLVYLPRGEGQEIKAELPNAASTAEVRRLVTELEGAEDRLRDLCRQGAAGG
;
A
#
# COMPACT_ATOMS: atom_id res chain seq x y z
N MET A 1 -24.65 -5.43 22.66
CA MET A 1 -23.84 -4.53 21.82
C MET A 1 -22.80 -5.35 21.08
N ALA A 2 -22.99 -5.56 19.77
CA ALA A 2 -21.94 -6.17 18.95
C ALA A 2 -20.81 -5.15 18.79
N LEU A 3 -19.67 -5.36 19.47
CA LEU A 3 -18.43 -4.68 19.11
C LEU A 3 -18.07 -5.15 17.70
N SER A 4 -18.53 -4.42 16.69
CA SER A 4 -17.96 -4.50 15.35
C SER A 4 -16.50 -4.11 15.48
N ARG A 5 -15.63 -5.10 15.72
CA ARG A 5 -14.18 -4.96 15.72
C ARG A 5 -13.80 -4.56 14.30
N SER A 6 -13.89 -3.26 14.02
CA SER A 6 -13.35 -2.71 12.79
C SER A 6 -11.89 -3.12 12.77
N SER A 7 -11.51 -4.01 11.87
CA SER A 7 -10.16 -4.54 11.76
C SER A 7 -9.17 -3.37 11.88
N SER A 8 -8.25 -3.44 12.84
CA SER A 8 -7.23 -2.41 13.09
C SER A 8 -6.21 -2.30 11.95
N TRP A 9 -6.38 -3.12 10.93
CA TRP A 9 -5.56 -3.25 9.76
C TRP A 9 -6.44 -3.67 8.57
N LYS A 10 -6.08 -3.19 7.38
CA LYS A 10 -6.68 -3.58 6.11
C LYS A 10 -5.55 -3.73 5.11
N GLU A 11 -5.58 -4.84 4.39
CA GLU A 11 -4.68 -5.09 3.27
C GLU A 11 -5.54 -5.18 2.00
N HIS A 12 -5.09 -4.54 0.93
CA HIS A 12 -5.74 -4.60 -0.37
C HIS A 12 -4.72 -4.84 -1.47
N ARG A 13 -4.91 -5.90 -2.25
CA ARG A 13 -4.04 -6.19 -3.37
C ARG A 13 -4.34 -5.26 -4.54
N LEU A 14 -3.37 -4.43 -4.90
CA LEU A 14 -3.48 -3.48 -6.01
C LEU A 14 -2.98 -4.08 -7.32
N ALA A 15 -1.94 -4.91 -7.26
CA ALA A 15 -1.40 -5.60 -8.43
C ALA A 15 -0.81 -6.96 -8.06
N ASN A 16 -1.14 -8.00 -8.83
CA ASN A 16 -0.52 -9.32 -8.66
C ASN A 16 0.88 -9.39 -9.27
N ARG A 17 1.13 -8.57 -10.29
CA ARG A 17 2.37 -8.53 -11.07
C ARG A 17 2.58 -7.12 -11.61
N LEU A 18 3.62 -6.45 -11.13
CA LEU A 18 4.06 -5.14 -11.57
C LEU A 18 5.58 -5.18 -11.74
N ALA A 19 6.06 -4.89 -12.95
CA ALA A 19 7.50 -4.77 -13.20
C ALA A 19 7.98 -3.38 -12.76
N CYS A 20 8.96 -3.34 -11.86
CA CYS A 20 9.65 -2.14 -11.40
C CYS A 20 11.16 -2.36 -11.53
N ASP A 21 11.83 -1.51 -12.32
CA ASP A 21 13.29 -1.57 -12.56
C ASP A 21 13.82 -2.98 -12.89
N GLY A 22 13.05 -3.76 -13.65
CA GLY A 22 13.41 -5.11 -14.09
C GLY A 22 13.01 -6.25 -13.15
N THR A 23 12.56 -5.94 -11.93
CA THR A 23 12.08 -6.92 -10.94
C THR A 23 10.55 -6.94 -10.91
N GLU A 24 9.98 -8.14 -10.81
CA GLU A 24 8.54 -8.31 -10.72
C GLU A 24 8.07 -8.33 -9.27
N TYR A 25 7.11 -7.48 -8.95
CA TYR A 25 6.53 -7.33 -7.62
C TYR A 25 5.03 -7.64 -7.63
N SER A 26 4.52 -8.22 -6.54
CA SER A 26 3.13 -8.02 -6.15
C SER A 26 3.03 -6.78 -5.26
N VAL A 27 1.95 -6.02 -5.40
CA VAL A 27 1.76 -4.75 -4.71
C VAL A 27 0.51 -4.81 -3.86
N ASP A 28 0.69 -4.64 -2.56
CA ASP A 28 -0.36 -4.62 -1.56
C ASP A 28 -0.38 -3.25 -0.86
N LEU A 29 -1.56 -2.66 -0.70
CA LEU A 29 -1.78 -1.48 0.11
C LEU A 29 -2.18 -1.90 1.52
N VAL A 30 -1.35 -1.53 2.49
CA VAL A 30 -1.59 -1.77 3.90
C VAL A 30 -2.02 -0.48 4.56
N ALA A 31 -3.25 -0.48 5.10
CA ALA A 31 -3.79 0.58 5.94
C ALA A 31 -3.84 0.07 7.38
N ARG A 32 -3.02 0.65 8.27
CA ARG A 32 -3.02 0.28 9.70
C ARG A 32 -3.46 1.44 10.57
N LYS A 33 -4.30 1.17 11.57
CA LYS A 33 -4.54 2.13 12.65
C LYS A 33 -3.32 2.12 13.57
N ALA A 34 -2.59 3.23 13.62
CA ALA A 34 -1.47 3.41 14.53
C ALA A 34 -1.90 4.26 15.73
N THR A 35 -1.36 3.97 16.91
CA THR A 35 -1.53 4.80 18.10
C THR A 35 -0.86 6.15 17.88
N GLY A 36 -1.58 7.25 18.10
CA GLY A 36 -1.05 8.62 17.94
C GLY A 36 -1.21 9.24 16.55
N VAL A 37 -1.92 8.58 15.63
CA VAL A 37 -2.28 9.14 14.32
C VAL A 37 -3.80 9.17 14.23
N GLU A 38 -4.38 10.34 13.97
CA GLU A 38 -5.80 10.42 13.60
C GLU A 38 -5.97 9.82 12.20
N GLY A 39 -6.51 8.60 12.14
CA GLY A 39 -6.80 7.90 10.89
C GLY A 39 -6.01 6.60 10.68
N TRP A 40 -5.49 6.44 9.46
CA TRP A 40 -4.85 5.22 8.95
C TRP A 40 -3.48 5.57 8.39
N LYS A 41 -2.45 4.90 8.91
CA LYS A 41 -1.13 4.91 8.28
C LYS A 41 -1.17 4.02 7.04
N MET A 42 -0.82 4.60 5.90
CA MET A 42 -0.90 3.98 4.58
C MET A 42 0.50 3.59 4.11
N THR A 43 0.66 2.37 3.61
CA THR A 43 1.94 1.87 3.13
C THR A 43 1.70 0.96 1.94
N LEU A 44 2.41 1.21 0.84
CA LEU A 44 2.51 0.25 -0.26
C LEU A 44 3.66 -0.70 0.03
N VAL A 45 3.36 -1.99 -0.08
CA VAL A 45 4.33 -3.06 0.08
C VAL A 45 4.49 -3.74 -1.27
N TYR A 46 5.71 -3.68 -1.79
CA TYR A 46 6.11 -4.35 -3.01
C TYR A 46 6.87 -5.61 -2.61
N LEU A 47 6.23 -6.76 -2.80
CA LEU A 47 6.81 -8.06 -2.50
C LEU A 47 7.41 -8.66 -3.79
N PRO A 48 8.72 -8.90 -3.86
CA PRO A 48 9.34 -9.46 -5.05
C PRO A 48 8.81 -10.87 -5.30
N ARG A 49 8.51 -11.20 -6.55
CA ARG A 49 8.02 -12.52 -6.97
C ARG A 49 9.15 -13.52 -7.27
N GLY A 50 10.40 -13.08 -7.13
CA GLY A 50 11.60 -13.87 -7.36
C GLY A 50 12.74 -13.35 -6.49
N GLU A 51 13.94 -13.24 -7.06
CA GLU A 51 15.07 -12.62 -6.38
C GLU A 51 14.88 -11.10 -6.34
N GLY A 52 14.86 -10.53 -5.14
CA GLY A 52 14.67 -9.10 -4.93
C GLY A 52 14.45 -8.78 -3.46
N GLN A 53 14.49 -7.50 -3.12
CA GLN A 53 14.18 -7.01 -1.78
C GLN A 53 12.76 -6.47 -1.73
N GLU A 54 12.08 -6.68 -0.59
CA GLU A 54 10.81 -6.01 -0.30
C GLU A 54 11.02 -4.49 -0.27
N ILE A 55 10.18 -3.75 -0.98
CA ILE A 55 10.17 -2.29 -0.97
C ILE A 55 8.92 -1.83 -0.23
N LYS A 56 9.09 -0.88 0.69
CA LYS A 56 7.99 -0.23 1.40
C LYS A 56 7.97 1.24 1.07
N ALA A 57 6.89 1.70 0.44
CA ALA A 57 6.67 3.11 0.19
C ALA A 57 5.60 3.65 1.15
N GLU A 58 5.97 4.63 1.98
CA GLU A 58 5.01 5.32 2.84
C GLU A 58 4.14 6.25 2.00
N LEU A 59 2.83 6.21 2.26
CA LEU A 59 1.87 7.10 1.63
C LEU A 59 1.30 8.09 2.66
N PRO A 60 0.71 9.21 2.22
CA PRO A 60 -0.02 10.11 3.11
C PRO A 60 -1.05 9.33 3.95
N ASN A 61 -1.13 9.68 5.23
CA ASN A 61 -2.10 9.08 6.13
C ASN A 61 -3.52 9.41 5.67
N ALA A 62 -4.41 8.42 5.69
CA ALA A 62 -5.82 8.62 5.38
C ALA A 62 -6.58 8.90 6.67
N ALA A 63 -7.35 9.99 6.74
CA ALA A 63 -8.10 10.34 7.95
C ALA A 63 -9.26 9.38 8.22
N SER A 64 -9.74 8.69 7.18
CA SER A 64 -10.93 7.84 7.26
C SER A 64 -10.87 6.60 6.36
N THR A 65 -11.71 5.62 6.66
CA THR A 65 -11.86 4.41 5.83
C THR A 65 -12.35 4.70 4.42
N ALA A 66 -13.13 5.77 4.23
CA ALA A 66 -13.57 6.23 2.91
C ALA A 66 -12.39 6.67 2.05
N GLU A 67 -11.44 7.40 2.62
CA GLU A 67 -10.21 7.81 1.91
C GLU A 67 -9.32 6.62 1.57
N VAL A 68 -9.20 5.64 2.48
CA VAL A 68 -8.50 4.37 2.18
C VAL A 68 -9.09 3.70 0.93
N ARG A 69 -10.42 3.57 0.87
CA ARG A 69 -11.11 2.95 -0.28
C ARG A 69 -10.97 3.76 -1.56
N ARG A 70 -11.02 5.09 -1.44
CA ARG A 70 -10.82 6.00 -2.57
C ARG A 70 -9.42 5.80 -3.14
N LEU A 71 -8.39 5.82 -2.29
CA LEU A 71 -7.01 5.62 -2.70
C LEU A 71 -6.78 4.24 -3.33
N VAL A 72 -7.38 3.19 -2.77
CA VAL A 72 -7.39 1.86 -3.39
C VAL A 72 -7.92 1.94 -4.82
N THR A 73 -9.09 2.55 -5.01
CA THR A 73 -9.74 2.65 -6.33
C THR A 73 -8.89 3.47 -7.31
N GLU A 74 -8.23 4.53 -6.83
CA GLU A 74 -7.35 5.37 -7.66
C GLU A 74 -6.05 4.66 -8.07
N LEU A 75 -5.56 3.73 -7.25
CA LEU A 75 -4.32 3.00 -7.50
C LEU A 75 -4.54 1.68 -8.21
N GLU A 76 -5.74 1.10 -8.10
CA GLU A 76 -6.13 -0.12 -8.79
C GLU A 76 -6.13 0.12 -10.30
N GLY A 77 -5.30 -0.62 -11.03
CA GLY A 77 -5.08 -0.43 -12.46
C GLY A 77 -4.19 0.76 -12.85
N ALA A 78 -3.73 1.58 -11.89
CA ALA A 78 -2.84 2.71 -12.15
C ALA A 78 -1.36 2.28 -12.11
N GLU A 79 -0.98 1.35 -13.00
CA GLU A 79 0.35 0.73 -13.01
C GLU A 79 1.50 1.73 -13.10
N ASP A 80 1.37 2.78 -13.90
CA ASP A 80 2.41 3.81 -14.07
C ASP A 80 2.67 4.55 -12.74
N ARG A 81 1.60 4.91 -12.03
CA ARG A 81 1.67 5.54 -10.71
C ARG A 81 2.27 4.59 -9.67
N LEU A 82 1.94 3.30 -9.71
CA LEU A 82 2.51 2.31 -8.82
C LEU A 82 4.01 2.09 -9.07
N ARG A 83 4.48 2.20 -10.32
CA ARG A 83 5.91 2.13 -10.66
C ARG A 83 6.68 3.34 -10.14
N ASP A 84 6.11 4.53 -10.31
CA ASP A 84 6.72 5.76 -9.79
C ASP A 84 6.88 5.70 -8.26
N LEU A 85 5.83 5.29 -7.55
CA LEU A 85 5.86 5.08 -6.10
C LEU A 85 6.85 3.98 -5.67
N CYS A 86 7.01 2.93 -6.48
CA CYS A 86 8.01 1.89 -6.23
C CYS A 86 9.43 2.47 -6.25
N ARG A 87 9.74 3.28 -7.27
CA ARG A 87 11.04 3.92 -7.41
C ARG A 87 11.34 4.88 -6.27
N GLN A 88 10.33 5.64 -5.82
CA GLN A 88 10.44 6.51 -4.64
C GLN A 88 10.73 5.70 -3.37
N GLY A 89 10.02 4.59 -3.15
CA GLY A 89 10.22 3.70 -2.00
C GLY A 89 11.58 2.99 -2.02
N ALA A 90 12.09 2.65 -3.19
CA ALA A 90 13.41 2.04 -3.36
C ALA A 90 14.57 3.02 -3.09
N ALA A 91 14.37 4.31 -3.36
CA ALA A 91 15.39 5.35 -3.14
C ALA A 91 15.49 5.83 -1.68
N GLY A 92 14.47 5.55 -0.86
CA GLY A 92 14.40 5.98 0.55
C GLY A 92 14.60 4.87 1.59
N GLY A 93 14.99 3.66 1.16
CA GLY A 93 15.18 2.48 2.01
C GLY A 93 16.63 2.18 2.36
#